data_AF-A0A2I0D877-F1
#
_entry.id   AF-A0A2I0D877-F1
#
_cell.length_a   1.000
_cell.length_b   1.000
_cell.length_c   1.000
_cell.angle_alpha   90.00
_cell.angle_beta   90.00
_cell.angle_gamma   90.00
#
_symmetry.space_group_name_H-M   'P 1'
#
loop_
_entity.id
_entity.type
_entity.pdbx_description
1 polymer ?
#
loop_
_entity_poly.entity_id
_entity_poly.type
_entity_poly.pdbx_seq_one_letter_code
_entity_poly.pdbx_strand_id
1 'polypeptide(L)' 'MTYIYNDSSNQLKKVQDYSFRPSGLNQPCSENTAYTYDANGNMITDENKDNANIDYNHLNLPKRIEFET' A
#
# COMPACT_ATOMS: atom_id res chain seq x y z
N MET A 1 -0.85 13.57 9.91
CA MET A 1 -0.72 12.20 9.41
C MET A 1 -1.63 11.29 10.23
N THR A 2 -2.48 10.52 9.55
CA THR A 2 -3.45 9.58 10.15
C THR A 2 -3.33 8.24 9.45
N TYR A 3 -3.37 7.15 10.22
CA TYR A 3 -3.38 5.78 9.70
C TYR A 3 -4.81 5.24 9.74
N ILE A 4 -5.30 4.74 8.60
CA ILE A 4 -6.65 4.20 8.46
C ILE A 4 -6.51 2.73 8.11
N TYR A 5 -7.18 1.86 8.86
CA TYR A 5 -7.10 0.40 8.72
C TYR A 5 -8.36 -0.17 8.10
N ASN A 6 -8.28 -1.41 7.62
CA ASN A 6 -9.47 -2.20 7.31
C ASN A 6 -10.26 -2.53 8.59
N ASP A 7 -11.56 -2.74 8.47
CA ASP A 7 -12.43 -3.00 9.62
C ASP A 7 -11.99 -4.24 10.40
N SER A 8 -11.81 -4.10 11.71
CA SER A 8 -11.36 -5.16 12.62
C SER A 8 -10.07 -5.88 12.16
N SER A 9 -9.15 -5.14 11.53
CA SER A 9 -7.91 -5.68 10.97
C SER A 9 -6.68 -4.86 11.36
N ASN A 10 -5.51 -5.49 11.31
CA ASN A 10 -4.21 -4.81 11.40
C ASN A 10 -3.67 -4.38 10.03
N GLN A 11 -4.40 -4.65 8.95
CA GLN A 11 -4.04 -4.24 7.59
C GLN A 11 -4.30 -2.75 7.39
N LEU A 12 -3.26 -2.03 6.97
CA LEU A 12 -3.33 -0.61 6.70
C LEU A 12 -4.08 -0.40 5.39
N LYS A 13 -5.15 0.39 5.39
CA LYS A 13 -5.92 0.71 4.19
C LYS A 13 -5.32 1.90 3.45
N LYS A 14 -4.97 2.95 4.18
CA LYS A 14 -4.29 4.13 3.67
C LYS A 14 -3.64 4.94 4.78
N VAL A 15 -2.68 5.77 4.40
CA VAL A 15 -2.20 6.88 5.23
C VAL A 15 -2.79 8.16 4.67
N GLN A 16 -3.20 9.08 5.53
CA GLN A 16 -3.60 10.44 5.15
C GLN A 16 -2.61 11.43 5.76
N ASP A 17 -1.81 12.10 4.94
CA ASP A 17 -0.91 13.15 5.38
C ASP A 17 -1.33 14.53 4.84
N TYR A 18 -1.88 15.35 5.73
CA TYR A 18 -2.30 16.71 5.43
C TYR A 18 -1.15 17.71 5.31
N SER A 19 0.11 17.27 5.42
CA SER A 19 1.26 18.15 5.26
C SER A 19 1.46 18.61 3.80
N PHE A 20 0.89 17.89 2.83
CA PHE A 20 1.05 18.11 1.38
C PHE A 20 2.52 18.20 0.92
N ARG A 21 3.44 17.58 1.65
CA ARG A 21 4.87 17.54 1.30
C ARG A 21 5.17 16.28 0.48
N PRO A 22 5.48 16.39 -0.83
CA PRO A 22 5.65 15.24 -1.70
C PRO A 22 6.93 14.43 -1.43
N SER A 23 7.88 14.97 -0.66
CA SER A 23 9.17 14.33 -0.40
C SER A 23 9.12 13.14 0.57
N GLY A 24 7.99 12.91 1.24
CA GLY A 24 7.83 11.82 2.20
C GLY A 24 6.86 10.76 1.70
N LEU A 25 5.60 11.15 1.55
CA LEU A 25 4.51 10.29 1.11
C LEU A 25 3.98 10.87 -0.20
N ASN A 26 4.22 10.16 -1.30
CA ASN A 26 3.60 10.50 -2.58
C ASN A 26 2.13 10.06 -2.47
N GLN A 27 1.27 10.97 -2.02
CA GLN A 27 -0.17 10.71 -1.89
C GLN A 27 -0.87 11.20 -3.15
N PRO A 28 -1.02 10.36 -4.20
CA PRO A 28 -2.09 10.63 -5.15
C PRO A 28 -3.35 10.56 -4.32
N CYS A 29 -3.99 11.70 -4.07
CA CYS A 29 -5.15 11.82 -3.18
C CYS A 29 -6.34 11.06 -3.78
N SER A 30 -6.30 9.72 -3.75
CA SER A 30 -7.43 8.86 -4.04
C SER A 30 -8.14 8.64 -2.71
N GLU A 31 -9.44 8.87 -2.66
CA GLU A 31 -10.24 8.61 -1.47
C GLU A 31 -10.28 7.09 -1.11
N ASN A 32 -9.69 6.26 -1.98
CA ASN A 32 -9.73 4.80 -2.04
C ASN A 32 -8.70 4.11 -1.12
N THR A 33 -8.63 2.78 -1.25
CA THR A 33 -7.69 1.87 -0.58
C THR A 33 -6.33 1.95 -1.27
N ALA A 34 -5.31 2.48 -0.59
CA ALA A 34 -3.97 2.65 -1.14
C ALA A 34 -3.08 1.40 -1.01
N TYR A 35 -3.41 0.52 -0.05
CA TYR A 35 -2.72 -0.75 0.13
C TYR A 35 -3.71 -1.91 0.04
N THR A 36 -3.41 -2.90 -0.79
CA THR A 36 -4.21 -4.13 -0.90
C THR A 36 -3.40 -5.34 -0.46
N TYR A 37 -4.10 -6.43 -0.15
CA TYR A 37 -3.50 -7.63 0.43
C TYR A 37 -4.08 -8.89 -0.20
N ASP A 38 -3.25 -9.93 -0.27
CA ASP A 38 -3.68 -11.27 -0.65
C ASP A 38 -4.43 -11.96 0.50
N ALA A 39 -4.97 -13.16 0.23
CA ALA A 39 -5.69 -13.94 1.23
C ALA A 39 -4.82 -14.42 2.42
N ASN A 40 -3.49 -14.44 2.25
CA ASN A 40 -2.53 -14.77 3.30
C ASN A 40 -2.12 -13.53 4.12
N GLY A 41 -2.59 -12.35 3.75
CA GLY A 41 -2.28 -11.07 4.41
C GLY A 41 -1.00 -10.41 3.92
N ASN A 42 -0.40 -10.87 2.83
CA ASN A 42 0.74 -10.23 2.20
C ASN A 42 0.28 -9.00 1.39
N MET A 43 1.05 -7.92 1.37
CA MET A 43 0.70 -6.70 0.62
C MET A 43 0.89 -6.93 -0.89
N ILE A 44 -0.16 -6.76 -1.70
CA ILE A 44 -0.07 -6.86 -3.17
C ILE A 44 0.24 -5.49 -3.79
N THR A 45 -0.37 -4.40 -3.29
CA THR A 45 -0.20 -3.07 -3.88
C THR A 45 0.17 -1.99 -2.85
N ASP A 46 0.98 -1.02 -3.28
CA ASP A 46 1.21 0.26 -2.59
C ASP A 46 1.13 1.42 -3.60
N GLU A 47 -0.01 2.13 -3.61
CA GLU A 47 -0.25 3.28 -4.49
C GLU A 47 0.66 4.48 -4.19
N ASN A 48 1.30 4.52 -3.01
CA ASN A 48 2.20 5.63 -2.64
C ASN A 48 3.64 5.40 -3.09
N LYS A 49 3.93 4.26 -3.73
CA LYS A 49 5.23 3.89 -4.29
C LYS A 49 5.11 3.60 -5.77
N ASP A 50 4.65 4.58 -6.54
CA ASP A 50 4.50 4.46 -8.00
C ASP A 50 3.71 3.21 -8.40
N ASN A 51 2.60 2.98 -7.68
CA ASN A 51 1.74 1.79 -7.81
C ASN A 51 2.53 0.48 -7.78
N ALA A 52 3.37 0.32 -6.76
CA ALA A 52 4.18 -0.89 -6.60
C ALA A 52 3.28 -2.13 -6.50
N ASN A 53 3.51 -3.12 -7.36
CA ASN A 53 2.86 -4.43 -7.35
C ASN A 53 3.85 -5.48 -6.85
N ILE A 54 3.44 -6.31 -5.89
CA ILE A 54 4.31 -7.28 -5.20
C ILE A 54 3.78 -8.70 -5.39
N ASP A 55 4.60 -9.56 -5.97
CA ASP A 55 4.31 -11.00 -6.11
C ASP A 55 5.06 -11.81 -5.07
N TYR A 56 4.42 -12.87 -4.57
CA TYR A 56 4.96 -13.77 -3.55
C TYR A 56 5.20 -15.18 -4.09
N ASN A 57 6.17 -15.87 -3.52
CA ASN A 57 6.39 -17.29 -3.81
C ASN A 57 5.54 -18.21 -2.89
N HIS A 58 5.65 -19.52 -3.07
CA HIS A 58 4.94 -20.52 -2.26
C HIS A 58 5.29 -20.52 -0.76
N LEU A 59 6.27 -19.73 -0.32
CA LEU A 59 6.67 -19.55 1.08
C LEU A 59 6.17 -18.22 1.67
N ASN A 60 5.27 -17.50 0.98
CA ASN A 60 4.83 -16.14 1.34
C ASN A 60 5.99 -15.14 1.46
N LEU A 61 7.04 -15.31 0.67
CA LEU A 61 8.14 -14.34 0.58
C LEU A 61 8.03 -13.51 -0.69
N PRO A 62 8.28 -12.17 -0.64
CA PRO A 62 8.32 -11.34 -1.84
C PRO A 62 9.31 -11.92 -2.86
N LYS A 63 8.84 -12.13 -4.08
CA LYS A 63 9.61 -12.67 -5.20
C LYS A 63 9.86 -11.62 -6.28
N ARG A 64 8.92 -10.69 -6.48
CA ARG A 64 9.02 -9.64 -7.50
C ARG A 64 8.30 -8.38 -7.02
N ILE A 65 8.87 -7.22 -7.32
CA ILE A 65 8.25 -5.90 -7.14
C ILE A 65 8.33 -5.17 -8.47
N GLU A 66 7.20 -4.72 -8.99
CA GLU A 66 7.08 -3.96 -10.24
C GLU A 66 6.49 -2.57 -9.95
N PHE A 67 7.02 -1.54 -10.60
CA PHE A 67 6.57 -0.15 -10.46
C PHE A 67 5.95 0.30 -11.79
N GLU A 68 4.82 0.99 -11.74
CA GLU A 68 4.23 1.57 -12.94
C GLU A 68 5.09 2.75 -13.44
N THR A 69 5.17 2.92 -14.76
CA THR A 69 5.92 3.99 -15.45
C THR A 69 5.03 5.12 -15.92
#